data_AF-A0A8T3UEF9-F1
#
_entry.id   AF-A0A8T3UEF9-F1
#
_cell.length_a   1.000
_cell.length_b   1.000
_cell.length_c   1.000
_cell.angle_alpha   90.00
_cell.angle_beta   90.00
_cell.angle_gamma   90.00
#
_symmetry.space_group_name_H-M   'P 1'
#
loop_
_entity.id
_entity.type
_entity.pdbx_description
1 polymer ?
#
loop_
_entity_poly.entity_id
_entity_poly.type
_entity_poly.pdbx_seq_one_letter_code
_entity_poly.pdbx_strand_id
1 'polypeptide(L)' 'FDEDVTYTIVGSTEVDLLNNKISNESPIGQALLGAKKGQTVEAKAPNGIMKFKVLSITI' A
#
# COMPACT_ATOMS: atom_id res chain seq x y z
N PHE A 1 7.81 6.73 -14.49
CA PHE A 1 7.11 7.74 -13.69
C PHE A 1 7.23 7.29 -12.24
N ASP A 2 8.13 7.92 -11.49
CA ASP A 2 8.21 7.83 -10.03
C ASP A 2 7.13 8.77 -9.48
N GLU A 3 5.88 8.33 -9.54
CA GLU A 3 4.77 9.07 -8.94
C GLU A 3 4.57 8.62 -7.50
N ASP A 4 4.69 9.57 -6.59
CA ASP A 4 4.40 9.36 -5.17
C ASP A 4 2.89 9.24 -5.00
N VAL A 5 2.43 8.10 -4.47
CA VAL A 5 1.03 7.85 -4.14
C VAL A 5 0.87 7.63 -2.65
N THR A 6 -0.16 8.24 -2.08
CA THR A 6 -0.59 8.03 -0.70
C THR A 6 -1.78 7.08 -0.68
N TYR A 7 -1.68 6.03 0.13
CA TYR A 7 -2.77 5.12 0.42
C TYR A 7 -3.14 5.16 1.89
N THR A 8 -4.43 5.03 2.18
CA THR A 8 -4.94 4.76 3.53
C THR A 8 -5.31 3.30 3.62
N ILE A 9 -4.67 2.57 4.53
CA ILE A 9 -4.99 1.15 4.76
C ILE A 9 -6.18 1.09 5.72
N VAL A 10 -7.25 0.42 5.29
CA VAL A 10 -8.51 0.28 6.02
C VAL A 10 -8.94 -1.19 6.10
N GLY A 11 -9.98 -1.50 6.89
CA GLY A 11 -10.60 -2.82 6.88
C GLY A 11 -11.25 -3.15 5.53
N SER A 12 -11.48 -4.44 5.26
CA SER A 12 -12.09 -4.90 4.00
C SER A 12 -13.48 -4.32 3.72
N THR A 13 -14.23 -3.92 4.75
CA THR A 13 -15.56 -3.32 4.63
C THR A 13 -15.55 -1.81 4.34
N GLU A 14 -14.40 -1.14 4.47
CA GLU A 14 -14.27 0.32 4.42
C GLU A 14 -13.55 0.83 3.16
N VAL A 15 -13.27 -0.07 2.21
CA VAL A 15 -12.53 0.20 0.99
C VAL A 15 -13.22 1.26 0.14
N ASP A 16 -12.41 2.20 -0.36
CA ASP A 16 -12.86 3.26 -1.26
C ASP A 16 -11.70 3.66 -2.17
N LEU A 17 -11.69 3.09 -3.38
CA LEU A 17 -10.63 3.30 -4.36
C LEU A 17 -10.60 4.74 -4.90
N LEU A 18 -11.73 5.44 -4.91
CA LEU A 18 -11.79 6.85 -5.35
C LEU A 18 -11.02 7.75 -4.37
N ASN A 19 -10.97 7.35 -3.09
CA ASN A 19 -10.28 8.06 -2.02
C ASN A 19 -8.96 7.40 -1.61
N ASN A 20 -8.38 6.55 -2.45
CA ASN A 20 -7.13 5.81 -2.18
C ASN A 20 -7.15 4.99 -0.87
N LYS A 21 -8.33 4.52 -0.45
CA LYS A 21 -8.48 3.61 0.68
C LYS A 21 -8.40 2.17 0.19
N ILE A 22 -7.38 1.44 0.65
CA ILE A 22 -7.14 0.05 0.26
C ILE A 22 -7.35 -0.88 1.46
N SER A 23 -7.80 -2.10 1.20
CA SER A 23 -7.95 -3.10 2.25
C SER A 23 -6.59 -3.55 2.78
N ASN A 24 -6.50 -3.76 4.09
CA ASN A 24 -5.43 -4.48 4.78
C ASN A 24 -5.23 -5.93 4.28
N GLU A 25 -6.21 -6.51 3.58
CA GLU A 25 -6.13 -7.85 2.97
C GLU A 25 -5.62 -7.82 1.54
N SER A 26 -5.49 -6.64 0.92
CA SER A 26 -4.95 -6.51 -0.43
C SER A 26 -3.43 -6.79 -0.46
N PRO A 27 -2.86 -7.25 -1.60
CA PRO A 27 -1.41 -7.49 -1.68
C PRO A 27 -0.56 -6.25 -1.37
N ILE A 28 -1.03 -5.08 -1.76
CA ILE A 28 -0.36 -3.79 -1.47
C ILE A 28 -0.51 -3.45 0.02
N GLY A 29 -1.73 -3.58 0.55
CA GLY A 29 -2.03 -3.35 1.96
C GLY A 29 -1.15 -4.23 2.86
N GLN A 30 -1.09 -5.54 2.60
CA GLN A 30 -0.25 -6.46 3.36
C GLN A 30 1.25 -6.17 3.24
N ALA A 31 1.72 -5.77 2.06
CA ALA A 31 3.14 -5.43 1.87
C ALA A 31 3.54 -4.15 2.64
N LEU A 32 2.62 -3.18 2.75
CA LEU A 32 2.85 -1.92 3.45
C LEU A 32 2.54 -2.01 4.96
N LEU A 33 1.66 -2.93 5.38
CA LEU A 33 1.29 -3.10 6.79
C LEU A 33 2.51 -3.55 7.60
N GLY A 34 2.88 -2.75 8.61
CA GLY A 34 4.06 -3.01 9.44
C GLY A 34 5.40 -2.62 8.79
N ALA A 35 5.39 -2.11 7.56
CA ALA A 35 6.57 -1.53 6.94
C ALA A 35 6.99 -0.23 7.64
N LYS A 36 8.27 0.12 7.54
CA LYS A 36 8.84 1.33 8.16
C LYS A 36 9.24 2.35 7.11
N LYS A 37 9.26 3.64 7.48
CA LYS A 37 9.79 4.72 6.63
C LYS A 37 11.20 4.36 6.14
N GLY A 38 11.43 4.52 4.83
CA GLY A 38 12.69 4.20 4.16
C GLY A 38 12.81 2.74 3.69
N GLN A 39 11.93 1.84 4.13
CA GLN A 39 11.92 0.45 3.69
C GLN A 39 11.38 0.34 2.25
N THR A 40 11.93 -0.60 1.49
CA THR A 40 11.35 -1.04 0.22
C THR A 40 10.64 -2.36 0.44
N VAL A 41 9.38 -2.44 0.01
CA VAL A 41 8.53 -3.64 0.11
C VAL A 41 8.08 -4.09 -1.26
N GLU A 42 7.75 -5.37 -1.37
CA GLU A 42 7.30 -5.99 -2.61
C GLU A 42 5.87 -6.49 -2.44
N ALA A 43 4.94 -5.95 -3.21
CA ALA A 43 3.57 -6.45 -3.27
C ALA A 43 3.45 -7.45 -4.43
N LYS A 44 2.98 -8.65 -4.12
CA LYS A 44 2.76 -9.72 -5.12
C LYS A 44 1.34 -9.64 -5.65
N ALA A 45 1.16 -9.04 -6.81
CA ALA A 45 -0.12 -9.00 -7.51
C ALA A 45 -0.18 -10.11 -8.58
N PRO A 46 -1.37 -10.51 -9.05
CA PRO A 46 -1.51 -11.54 -10.08
C PRO A 46 -0.79 -11.19 -11.39
N ASN A 47 -0.63 -9.90 -11.67
CA ASN A 47 0.04 -9.37 -12.86
C ASN A 47 1.55 -9.15 -12.67
N GLY A 48 2.13 -9.52 -11.51
CA GLY A 48 3.56 -9.41 -11.24
C GLY A 48 3.88 -8.83 -9.87
N ILE A 49 5.17 -8.59 -9.63
CA ILE A 49 5.68 -8.02 -8.38
C ILE A 49 5.84 -6.52 -8.55
N MET A 50 5.16 -5.76 -7.70
CA MET A 50 5.27 -4.30 -7.62
C MET A 50 6.19 -3.94 -6.44
N LYS A 51 7.17 -3.05 -6.65
CA LYS A 51 8.07 -2.58 -5.58
C LYS A 51 7.67 -1.18 -5.14
N PHE A 52 7.58 -0.99 -3.83
CA PHE A 52 7.23 0.30 -3.22
C PHE A 52 8.29 0.71 -2.22
N LYS A 53 8.70 1.98 -2.25
CA LYS A 53 9.53 2.57 -1.20
C LYS A 53 8.64 3.40 -0.27
N VAL A 54 8.66 3.11 1.03
CA VAL A 54 7.86 3.86 2.00
C VAL A 54 8.51 5.21 2.26
N LEU A 55 7.93 6.27 1.73
CA LEU A 55 8.45 7.64 1.89
C LEU A 55 8.01 8.28 3.20
N SER A 56 6.75 8.04 3.60
CA SER A 56 6.17 8.57 4.83
C SER A 56 5.10 7.63 5.38
N ILE A 57 4.86 7.70 6.68
CA ILE A 57 3.77 7.02 7.38
C ILE A 57 3.10 8.06 8.26
N THR A 58 1.77 8.18 8.13
CA THR A 58 0.92 9.05 8.95
C THR A 58 -0.15 8.18 9.60
N ILE A 59 -0.42 8.44 10.88
CA ILE A 59 -1.44 7.74 11.68
C ILE A 59 -2.63 8.67 11.85
#